data_AF-A9P217-F1
#
_entry.id   AF-A9P217-F1
#
_cell.length_a   1.000
_cell.length_b   1.000
_cell.length_c   1.000
_cell.angle_alpha   90.00
_cell.angle_beta   90.00
_cell.angle_gamma   90.00
#
_symmetry.space_group_name_H-M   'P 1'
#
loop_
_entity.id
_entity.type
_entity.pdbx_description
1 polymer ?
#
loop_
_entity_poly.entity_id
_entity_poly.type
_entity_poly.pdbx_seq_one_letter_code
_entity_poly.pdbx_strand_id
1 'polypeptide(L)'
;MNDLLSRSFSREKGSFDIESGGDMEMAAMDAEKNLTPFFSEVSLMKTEMEQIRQLLLKLKEAHEESKTIHKAQAMKSLRERMDRDVLQILKKAKFIKGKLEELDKANLSSRKIPGCGQGSSTDRTRTATTNGLRNSLKKLMGEFQSLRQIIMAEYKETIERRYYTVTGEKADEETIDHIIETGESENMLQRAIQEQGKGQIIEVIREIQERHDTVKEIEKNLLELQQVFLDMAVLVQTQGQELDSIEANVERASSFVDGGTRKLRKARKLQKNTRKWTCIGILILLIIILIIVLPLVLKK
;
A
#
# COMPACT_ATOMS: atom_id res chain seq x y z
N MET A 1 -21.55 -19.90 49.62
CA MET A 1 -20.53 -20.96 49.70
C MET A 1 -21.15 -22.24 49.15
N ASN A 2 -20.89 -22.54 47.88
CA ASN A 2 -20.97 -23.90 47.33
C ASN A 2 -20.40 -23.90 45.91
N ASP A 3 -19.36 -24.71 45.76
CA ASP A 3 -18.58 -25.01 44.56
C ASP A 3 -19.43 -25.55 43.40
N LEU A 4 -19.50 -24.78 42.31
CA LEU A 4 -19.97 -25.26 41.00
C LEU A 4 -18.87 -25.23 39.93
N LEU A 5 -17.63 -24.88 40.28
CA LEU A 5 -16.52 -24.75 39.32
C LEU A 5 -15.43 -25.82 39.43
N SER A 6 -15.47 -26.68 40.43
CA SER A 6 -14.34 -27.57 40.76
C SER A 6 -14.41 -28.97 40.14
N ARG A 7 -15.41 -29.29 39.31
CA ARG A 7 -15.60 -30.66 38.76
C ARG A 7 -15.36 -30.87 37.26
N SER A 8 -14.95 -29.85 36.51
CA SER A 8 -14.71 -30.03 35.06
C SER A 8 -13.24 -30.21 34.65
N PHE A 9 -12.30 -30.25 35.60
CA PHE A 9 -10.85 -30.45 35.36
C PHE A 9 -10.33 -31.81 35.83
N SER A 10 -11.14 -32.86 35.77
CA SER A 10 -10.64 -34.24 35.87
C SER A 10 -10.91 -34.98 34.57
N ARG A 11 -10.21 -34.56 33.52
CA ARG A 11 -10.12 -35.31 32.27
C ARG A 11 -8.77 -36.03 32.26
N GLU A 12 -8.86 -37.32 32.53
CA GLU A 12 -8.05 -38.40 31.97
C GLU A 12 -6.76 -37.94 31.26
N LYS A 13 -5.62 -38.32 31.85
CA LYS A 13 -4.38 -38.60 31.13
C LYS A 13 -4.62 -39.75 30.14
N GLY A 14 -5.35 -39.47 29.06
CA GLY A 14 -5.31 -40.25 27.84
C GLY A 14 -4.19 -39.68 26.98
N SER A 15 -3.27 -40.54 26.52
CA SER A 15 -2.15 -40.17 25.67
C SER A 15 -2.58 -39.20 24.57
N PHE A 16 -2.04 -37.99 24.61
CA PHE A 16 -2.09 -37.08 23.48
C PHE A 16 -1.15 -37.70 22.44
N ASP A 17 -1.70 -38.35 21.41
CA ASP A 17 -0.91 -38.78 20.26
C ASP A 17 -0.39 -37.51 19.57
N ILE A 18 0.92 -37.29 19.71
CA ILE A 18 1.71 -36.13 19.26
C ILE A 18 1.80 -36.06 17.71
N GLU A 19 1.31 -37.05 16.98
CA GLU A 19 1.51 -37.13 15.52
C GLU A 19 0.63 -36.18 14.68
N SER A 20 -0.55 -35.74 15.17
CA SER A 20 -1.39 -34.80 14.41
C SER A 20 -1.00 -33.32 14.60
N GLY A 21 -0.06 -33.03 15.50
CA GLY A 21 0.50 -31.70 15.71
C GLY A 21 1.50 -31.30 14.62
N GLY A 22 2.26 -32.27 14.10
CA GLY A 22 3.35 -32.02 13.15
C GLY A 22 2.91 -31.33 11.85
N ASP A 23 1.78 -31.72 11.28
CA ASP A 23 1.27 -31.10 10.04
C ASP A 23 0.77 -29.66 10.25
N MET A 24 0.22 -29.37 11.44
CA MET A 24 -0.30 -28.06 11.79
C MET A 24 0.83 -27.11 12.19
N GLU A 25 1.86 -27.64 12.85
CA GLU A 25 3.09 -26.94 13.24
C GLU A 25 3.98 -26.67 12.02
N MET A 26 4.11 -27.62 11.08
CA MET A 26 4.76 -27.39 9.77
C MET A 26 4.03 -26.34 8.94
N ALA A 27 2.69 -26.41 8.84
CA ALA A 27 1.92 -25.42 8.09
C ALA A 27 2.01 -24.01 8.71
N ALA A 28 2.10 -23.91 10.04
CA ALA A 28 2.34 -22.66 10.74
C ALA A 28 3.76 -22.12 10.51
N MET A 29 4.78 -22.98 10.58
CA MET A 29 6.17 -22.62 10.29
C MET A 29 6.38 -22.18 8.84
N ASP A 30 5.70 -22.83 7.88
CA ASP A 30 5.78 -22.47 6.46
C ASP A 30 5.01 -21.17 6.14
N ALA A 31 3.91 -20.90 6.84
CA ALA A 31 3.19 -19.62 6.76
C ALA A 31 4.02 -18.47 7.36
N GLU A 32 4.72 -18.69 8.47
CA GLU A 32 5.60 -17.70 9.10
C GLU A 32 6.80 -17.37 8.20
N LYS A 33 7.44 -18.39 7.62
CA LYS A 33 8.51 -18.19 6.61
C LYS A 33 8.03 -17.45 5.36
N ASN A 34 6.77 -17.61 4.96
CA ASN A 34 6.18 -16.90 3.82
C ASN A 34 5.93 -15.41 4.10
N LEU A 35 5.59 -15.06 5.34
CA LEU A 35 5.18 -13.73 5.74
C LEU A 35 6.36 -12.81 6.07
N THR A 36 7.49 -13.34 6.55
CA THR A 36 8.69 -12.54 6.84
C THR A 36 9.20 -11.70 5.66
N PRO A 37 9.47 -12.27 4.47
CA PRO A 37 9.91 -11.48 3.32
C PRO A 37 8.83 -10.50 2.85
N PHE A 38 7.55 -10.87 2.98
CA PHE A 38 6.44 -9.98 2.68
C PHE A 38 6.42 -8.74 3.58
N PHE A 39 6.52 -8.93 4.90
CA PHE A 39 6.52 -7.82 5.84
C PHE A 39 7.76 -6.93 5.72
N SER A 40 8.89 -7.47 5.28
CA SER A 40 10.09 -6.69 4.96
C SER A 40 9.82 -5.72 3.80
N GLU A 41 9.26 -6.20 2.68
CA GLU A 41 8.89 -5.34 1.54
C GLU A 41 7.80 -4.32 1.92
N VAL A 42 6.82 -4.72 2.73
CA VAL A 42 5.79 -3.81 3.27
C VAL A 42 6.42 -2.71 4.12
N SER A 43 7.37 -3.06 4.99
CA SER A 43 8.07 -2.08 5.83
C SER A 43 8.87 -1.09 5.00
N LEU A 44 9.56 -1.56 3.95
CA LEU A 44 10.29 -0.70 3.03
C LEU A 44 9.35 0.31 2.35
N MET A 45 8.22 -0.15 1.82
CA MET A 45 7.24 0.74 1.19
C MET A 45 6.64 1.74 2.19
N LYS A 46 6.38 1.33 3.43
CA LYS A 46 5.91 2.26 4.48
C LYS A 46 6.93 3.36 4.76
N THR A 47 8.21 3.02 4.83
CA THR A 47 9.30 4.00 5.00
C THR A 47 9.35 4.97 3.82
N GLU A 48 9.27 4.48 2.58
CA GLU A 48 9.25 5.33 1.39
C GLU A 48 8.01 6.25 1.35
N MET A 49 6.83 5.75 1.73
CA MET A 49 5.62 6.57 1.87
C MET A 49 5.77 7.67 2.92
N GLU A 50 6.45 7.39 4.02
CA GLU A 50 6.73 8.40 5.04
C GLU A 50 7.68 9.47 4.52
N GLN A 51 8.70 9.08 3.76
CA GLN A 51 9.58 10.04 3.10
C GLN A 51 8.82 10.92 2.09
N ILE A 52 7.83 10.38 1.37
CA ILE A 52 6.94 11.20 0.52
C ILE A 52 6.16 12.22 1.36
N ARG A 53 5.61 11.83 2.53
CA ARG A 53 4.91 12.79 3.42
C ARG A 53 5.82 13.93 3.85
N GLN A 54 7.05 13.61 4.23
CA GLN A 54 8.03 14.63 4.63
C GLN A 54 8.40 15.57 3.47
N LEU A 55 8.54 15.04 2.25
CA LEU A 55 8.77 15.86 1.06
C LEU A 55 7.58 16.75 0.72
N LEU A 56 6.34 16.25 0.86
CA LEU A 56 5.13 17.05 0.67
C LEU A 56 5.05 18.22 1.66
N LEU A 57 5.39 17.97 2.93
CA LEU A 57 5.44 19.00 3.95
C LEU A 57 6.48 20.07 3.60
N LYS A 58 7.70 19.65 3.23
CA LYS A 58 8.76 20.58 2.80
C LYS A 58 8.39 21.39 1.57
N LEU A 59 7.74 20.77 0.60
CA LEU A 59 7.26 21.45 -0.61
C LEU A 59 6.20 22.51 -0.27
N LYS A 60 5.29 22.19 0.67
CA LYS A 60 4.31 23.16 1.18
C LYS A 60 4.99 24.31 1.90
N GLU A 61 5.94 24.04 2.79
CA GLU A 61 6.71 25.07 3.49
C GLU A 61 7.50 25.95 2.51
N ALA A 62 8.15 25.36 1.51
CA ALA A 62 8.86 26.09 0.47
C ALA A 62 7.92 26.99 -0.35
N HIS A 63 6.72 26.51 -0.65
CA HIS A 63 5.71 27.32 -1.32
C HIS A 63 5.24 28.49 -0.46
N GLU A 64 4.98 28.30 0.82
CA GLU A 64 4.65 29.41 1.73
C GLU A 64 5.80 30.43 1.83
N GLU A 65 7.05 29.96 1.86
CA GLU A 65 8.23 30.84 1.83
C GLU A 65 8.30 31.68 0.54
N SER A 66 7.89 31.11 -0.60
CA SER A 66 7.88 31.77 -1.91
C SER A 66 6.99 33.01 -1.99
N LYS A 67 6.01 33.12 -1.08
CA LYS A 67 5.11 34.27 -0.96
C LYS A 67 5.82 35.52 -0.44
N THR A 68 6.88 35.33 0.35
CA THR A 68 7.55 36.41 1.10
C THR A 68 8.95 36.72 0.59
N ILE A 69 9.50 35.86 -0.27
CA ILE A 69 10.81 36.10 -0.90
C ILE A 69 10.66 37.08 -2.06
N HIS A 70 11.47 38.14 -2.02
CA HIS A 70 11.52 39.17 -3.08
C HIS A 70 12.90 39.30 -3.74
N LYS A 71 13.91 38.53 -3.30
CA LYS A 71 15.25 38.55 -3.91
C LYS A 71 15.37 37.46 -4.97
N ALA A 72 15.77 37.82 -6.19
CA ALA A 72 15.93 36.88 -7.30
C ALA A 72 16.82 35.66 -6.97
N GLN A 73 17.96 35.86 -6.30
CA GLN A 73 18.85 34.74 -5.93
C GLN A 73 18.19 33.78 -4.92
N ALA A 74 17.42 34.31 -3.97
CA ALA A 74 16.71 33.49 -2.99
C ALA A 74 15.55 32.75 -3.66
N MET A 75 14.81 33.41 -4.55
CA MET A 75 13.72 32.80 -5.33
C MET A 75 14.23 31.65 -6.19
N LYS A 76 15.35 31.86 -6.89
CA LYS A 76 16.02 30.79 -7.66
C LYS A 76 16.40 29.59 -6.79
N SER A 77 17.01 29.83 -5.62
CA SER A 77 17.41 28.74 -4.72
C SER A 77 16.20 27.96 -4.15
N LEU A 78 15.10 28.67 -3.90
CA LEU A 78 13.85 28.09 -3.43
C LEU A 78 13.21 27.21 -4.49
N ARG A 79 13.15 27.71 -5.73
CA ARG A 79 12.70 26.95 -6.89
C ARG A 79 13.49 25.66 -7.04
N GLU A 80 14.82 25.74 -7.07
CA GLU A 80 15.66 24.55 -7.22
C GLU A 80 15.40 23.52 -6.10
N ARG A 81 15.02 23.97 -4.90
CA ARG A 81 14.59 23.07 -3.81
C ARG A 81 13.23 22.44 -4.08
N MET A 82 12.23 23.22 -4.49
CA MET A 82 10.90 22.72 -4.85
C MET A 82 10.98 21.70 -5.98
N ASP A 83 11.76 21.98 -7.03
CA ASP A 83 11.95 21.08 -8.17
C ASP A 83 12.57 19.74 -7.73
N ARG A 84 13.60 19.79 -6.88
CA ARG A 84 14.19 18.57 -6.29
C ARG A 84 13.19 17.77 -5.47
N ASP A 85 12.40 18.42 -4.63
CA ASP A 85 11.42 17.74 -3.77
C ASP A 85 10.34 17.05 -4.61
N VAL A 86 9.83 17.73 -5.66
CA VAL A 86 8.86 17.17 -6.62
C VAL A 86 9.44 15.95 -7.35
N LEU A 87 10.66 16.05 -7.86
CA LEU A 87 11.34 14.92 -8.53
C LEU A 87 11.54 13.72 -7.60
N GLN A 88 11.86 13.97 -6.32
CA GLN A 88 11.98 12.90 -5.33
C GLN A 88 10.63 12.25 -5.02
N ILE A 89 9.56 13.03 -4.86
CA ILE A 89 8.20 12.51 -4.66
C ILE A 89 7.83 11.59 -5.83
N LEU A 90 8.05 12.03 -7.06
CA LEU A 90 7.74 11.27 -8.27
C LEU A 90 8.55 9.96 -8.35
N LYS A 91 9.86 10.03 -8.10
CA LYS A 91 10.74 8.84 -8.11
C LYS A 91 10.28 7.80 -7.08
N LYS A 92 9.94 8.25 -5.87
CA LYS A 92 9.48 7.37 -4.78
C LYS A 92 8.09 6.80 -5.08
N ALA A 93 7.18 7.60 -5.63
CA ALA A 93 5.86 7.13 -6.03
C ALA A 93 5.95 6.01 -7.09
N LYS A 94 6.80 6.20 -8.12
CA LYS A 94 7.07 5.17 -9.15
C LYS A 94 7.70 3.91 -8.54
N PHE A 95 8.63 4.07 -7.60
CA PHE A 95 9.24 2.95 -6.88
C PHE A 95 8.19 2.14 -6.10
N ILE A 96 7.36 2.80 -5.29
CA ILE A 96 6.31 2.14 -4.52
C ILE A 96 5.29 1.46 -5.45
N LYS A 97 4.92 2.11 -6.56
CA LYS A 97 4.05 1.50 -7.58
C LYS A 97 4.65 0.19 -8.10
N GLY A 98 5.92 0.18 -8.52
CA GLY A 98 6.59 -1.03 -8.97
C GLY A 98 6.64 -2.12 -7.90
N LYS A 99 6.91 -1.74 -6.65
CA LYS A 99 6.87 -2.66 -5.49
C LYS A 99 5.49 -3.23 -5.21
N LEU A 100 4.42 -2.45 -5.38
CA LEU A 100 3.04 -2.95 -5.26
C LEU A 100 2.72 -3.99 -6.34
N GLU A 101 3.16 -3.78 -7.58
CA GLU A 101 2.98 -4.76 -8.66
C GLU A 101 3.77 -6.06 -8.42
N GLU A 102 5.00 -5.95 -7.91
CA GLU A 102 5.79 -7.10 -7.44
C GLU A 102 5.06 -7.84 -6.31
N LEU A 103 4.51 -7.10 -5.34
CA LEU A 103 3.79 -7.66 -4.21
C LEU A 103 2.51 -8.39 -4.65
N ASP A 104 1.78 -7.85 -5.63
CA ASP A 104 0.61 -8.48 -6.21
C ASP A 104 0.95 -9.82 -6.89
N LYS A 105 2.04 -9.85 -7.68
CA LYS A 105 2.56 -11.10 -8.27
C LYS A 105 2.98 -12.11 -7.20
N ALA A 106 3.62 -11.64 -6.14
CA ALA A 106 4.03 -12.48 -5.01
C ALA A 106 2.81 -13.03 -4.24
N ASN A 107 1.74 -12.25 -4.09
CA ASN A 107 0.50 -12.69 -3.46
C ASN A 107 -0.19 -13.80 -4.28
N LEU A 108 -0.27 -13.65 -5.61
CA LEU A 108 -0.77 -14.70 -6.50
C LEU A 108 0.07 -15.97 -6.43
N SER A 109 1.39 -15.84 -6.31
CA SER A 109 2.31 -16.99 -6.21
C SER A 109 2.20 -17.69 -4.85
N SER A 110 2.01 -16.93 -3.77
CA SER A 110 1.79 -17.46 -2.42
C SER A 110 0.56 -18.37 -2.33
N ARG A 111 -0.48 -18.10 -3.14
CA ARG A 111 -1.67 -18.97 -3.23
C ARG A 111 -1.40 -20.40 -3.70
N LYS A 112 -0.26 -20.65 -4.36
CA LYS A 112 0.14 -21.99 -4.82
C LYS A 112 0.77 -22.83 -3.70
N ILE A 113 1.14 -22.22 -2.58
CA ILE A 113 1.79 -22.90 -1.46
C ILE A 113 0.71 -23.62 -0.62
N PRO A 114 0.94 -24.87 -0.20
CA PRO A 114 0.02 -25.58 0.69
C PRO A 114 -0.29 -24.76 1.95
N GLY A 115 -1.57 -24.64 2.31
CA GLY A 115 -2.02 -23.83 3.45
C GLY A 115 -2.15 -22.32 3.20
N CYS A 116 -1.61 -21.79 2.09
CA CYS A 116 -1.67 -20.37 1.73
C CYS A 116 -2.65 -20.06 0.58
N GLY A 117 -3.53 -21.01 0.23
CA GLY A 117 -4.51 -20.85 -0.84
C GLY A 117 -5.47 -19.67 -0.65
N GLN A 118 -6.28 -19.40 -1.68
CA GLN A 118 -7.25 -18.29 -1.67
C GLN A 118 -8.16 -18.34 -0.44
N GLY A 119 -8.29 -17.22 0.27
CA GLY A 119 -9.10 -17.10 1.49
C GLY A 119 -8.44 -17.65 2.76
N SER A 120 -7.22 -18.18 2.68
CA SER A 120 -6.41 -18.52 3.87
C SER A 120 -6.09 -17.29 4.71
N SER A 121 -5.72 -17.50 5.98
CA SER A 121 -5.29 -16.40 6.86
C SER A 121 -4.12 -15.60 6.26
N THR A 122 -3.14 -16.30 5.68
CA THR A 122 -1.99 -15.72 5.01
C THR A 122 -2.40 -14.90 3.78
N ASP A 123 -3.22 -15.46 2.88
CA ASP A 123 -3.71 -14.76 1.68
C ASP A 123 -4.50 -13.50 2.05
N ARG A 124 -5.35 -13.59 3.08
CA ARG A 124 -6.15 -12.45 3.56
C ARG A 124 -5.28 -11.35 4.17
N THR A 125 -4.31 -11.71 5.00
CA THR A 125 -3.37 -10.75 5.60
C THR A 125 -2.57 -10.03 4.53
N ARG A 126 -2.06 -10.78 3.55
CA ARG A 126 -1.29 -10.23 2.43
C ARG A 126 -2.14 -9.32 1.55
N THR A 127 -3.35 -9.75 1.20
CA THR A 127 -4.30 -8.97 0.39
C THR A 127 -4.72 -7.69 1.11
N ALA A 128 -5.14 -7.76 2.38
CA ALA A 128 -5.56 -6.58 3.14
C ALA A 128 -4.42 -5.57 3.30
N THR A 129 -3.22 -6.04 3.63
CA THR A 129 -2.04 -5.16 3.79
C THR A 129 -1.65 -4.49 2.47
N THR A 130 -1.65 -5.24 1.36
CA THR A 130 -1.32 -4.70 0.03
C THR A 130 -2.32 -3.63 -0.39
N ASN A 131 -3.61 -3.85 -0.12
CA ASN A 131 -4.66 -2.85 -0.38
C ASN A 131 -4.53 -1.61 0.51
N GLY A 132 -4.18 -1.78 1.79
CA GLY A 132 -3.90 -0.64 2.67
C GLY A 132 -2.75 0.24 2.18
N LEU A 133 -1.70 -0.38 1.63
CA LEU A 133 -0.58 0.35 1.00
C LEU A 133 -1.03 1.08 -0.27
N ARG A 134 -1.85 0.44 -1.12
CA ARG A 134 -2.40 1.06 -2.32
C ARG A 134 -3.26 2.29 -1.98
N ASN A 135 -4.11 2.19 -0.98
CA ASN A 135 -4.92 3.31 -0.48
C ASN A 135 -4.06 4.42 0.12
N SER A 136 -3.00 4.06 0.84
CA SER A 136 -2.04 5.03 1.39
C SER A 136 -1.33 5.80 0.29
N LEU A 137 -0.84 5.12 -0.75
CA LEU A 137 -0.23 5.77 -1.91
C LEU A 137 -1.24 6.67 -2.62
N LYS A 138 -2.48 6.20 -2.84
CA LYS A 138 -3.56 6.98 -3.45
C LYS A 138 -3.81 8.28 -2.68
N LYS A 139 -3.85 8.21 -1.35
CA LYS A 139 -4.03 9.38 -0.48
C LYS A 139 -2.88 10.39 -0.64
N LEU A 140 -1.63 9.93 -0.63
CA LEU A 140 -0.45 10.79 -0.82
C LEU A 140 -0.47 11.50 -2.18
N MET A 141 -0.88 10.79 -3.24
CA MET A 141 -1.00 11.41 -4.57
C MET A 141 -2.12 12.45 -4.59
N GLY A 142 -3.23 12.20 -3.89
CA GLY A 142 -4.31 13.18 -3.71
C GLY A 142 -3.84 14.44 -2.95
N GLU A 143 -3.05 14.27 -1.89
CA GLU A 143 -2.46 15.38 -1.14
C GLU A 143 -1.51 16.22 -2.02
N PHE A 144 -0.66 15.57 -2.83
CA PHE A 144 0.19 16.26 -3.81
C PHE A 144 -0.64 17.04 -4.85
N GLN A 145 -1.69 16.42 -5.39
CA GLN A 145 -2.58 17.06 -6.36
C GLN A 145 -3.24 18.32 -5.78
N SER A 146 -3.75 18.24 -4.54
CA SER A 146 -4.33 19.41 -3.87
C SER A 146 -3.30 20.51 -3.64
N LEU A 147 -2.08 20.16 -3.21
CA LEU A 147 -1.00 21.14 -3.03
C LEU A 147 -0.63 21.82 -4.36
N ARG A 148 -0.56 21.06 -5.46
CA ARG A 148 -0.37 21.65 -6.80
C ARG A 148 -1.46 22.65 -7.13
N GLN A 149 -2.73 22.29 -6.95
CA GLN A 149 -3.85 23.18 -7.28
C GLN A 149 -3.74 24.52 -6.53
N ILE A 150 -3.31 24.48 -5.26
CA ILE A 150 -3.04 25.67 -4.46
C ILE A 150 -1.90 26.47 -5.09
N ILE A 151 -0.75 25.84 -5.39
CA ILE A 151 0.41 26.51 -6.01
C ILE A 151 0.03 27.17 -7.34
N MET A 152 -0.77 26.50 -8.18
CA MET A 152 -1.21 27.01 -9.48
C MET A 152 -2.16 28.19 -9.34
N ALA A 153 -3.15 28.10 -8.44
CA ALA A 153 -4.11 29.16 -8.20
C ALA A 153 -3.42 30.44 -7.71
N GLU A 154 -2.48 30.30 -6.77
CA GLU A 154 -1.72 31.44 -6.26
C GLU A 154 -0.75 32.03 -7.28
N TYR A 155 -0.17 31.19 -8.16
CA TYR A 155 0.63 31.67 -9.28
C TYR A 155 -0.20 32.50 -10.25
N LYS A 156 -1.41 32.04 -10.60
CA LYS A 156 -2.35 32.79 -11.44
C LYS A 156 -2.70 34.15 -10.81
N GLU A 157 -3.08 34.17 -9.53
CA GLU A 157 -3.37 35.40 -8.79
C GLU A 157 -2.16 36.36 -8.76
N THR A 158 -0.97 35.81 -8.58
CA THR A 158 0.28 36.58 -8.59
C THR A 158 0.51 37.27 -9.93
N ILE A 159 0.33 36.55 -11.05
CA ILE A 159 0.46 37.12 -12.40
C ILE A 159 -0.59 38.21 -12.60
N GLU A 160 -1.85 37.96 -12.27
CA GLU A 160 -2.93 38.95 -12.39
C GLU A 160 -2.60 40.25 -11.66
N ARG A 161 -2.13 40.15 -10.41
CA ARG A 161 -1.75 41.32 -9.61
C ARG A 161 -0.57 42.06 -10.21
N ARG A 162 0.45 41.34 -10.69
CA ARG A 162 1.63 41.95 -11.32
C ARG A 162 1.29 42.60 -12.65
N TYR A 163 0.43 41.97 -13.44
CA TYR A 163 -0.10 42.52 -14.67
C TYR A 163 -0.77 43.87 -14.39
N TYR A 164 -1.75 43.90 -13.48
CA TYR A 164 -2.44 45.14 -13.12
C TYR A 164 -1.50 46.23 -12.58
N THR A 165 -0.49 45.85 -11.80
CA THR A 165 0.49 46.81 -11.27
C THR A 165 1.31 47.49 -12.38
N VAL A 166 1.53 46.79 -13.50
CA VAL A 166 2.39 47.27 -14.59
C VAL A 166 1.60 47.90 -15.74
N THR A 167 0.40 47.40 -16.02
CA THR A 167 -0.45 47.90 -17.12
C THR A 167 -1.50 48.90 -16.64
N GLY A 168 -1.88 48.87 -15.36
CA GLY A 168 -3.00 49.62 -14.80
C GLY A 168 -4.38 49.07 -15.19
N GLU A 169 -4.44 48.00 -15.98
CA GLU A 169 -5.66 47.38 -16.47
C GLU A 169 -5.81 45.96 -15.97
N LYS A 170 -7.05 45.52 -15.75
CA LYS A 170 -7.32 44.13 -15.37
C LYS A 170 -7.25 43.27 -16.63
N ALA A 171 -6.34 42.30 -16.66
CA ALA A 171 -6.29 41.31 -17.73
C ALA A 171 -7.58 40.49 -17.77
N ASP A 172 -7.98 40.12 -18.98
CA ASP A 172 -8.93 39.03 -19.22
C ASP A 172 -8.27 37.67 -18.93
N GLU A 173 -9.11 36.67 -18.67
CA GLU A 173 -8.66 35.35 -18.25
C GLU A 173 -7.86 34.62 -19.36
N GLU A 174 -8.22 34.84 -20.62
CA GLU A 174 -7.52 34.27 -21.78
C GLU A 174 -6.09 34.80 -21.89
N THR A 175 -5.88 36.09 -21.63
CA THR A 175 -4.55 36.70 -21.56
C THR A 175 -3.69 36.10 -20.45
N ILE A 176 -4.26 35.88 -19.26
CA ILE A 176 -3.53 35.29 -18.13
C ILE A 176 -3.14 33.84 -18.41
N ASP A 177 -4.08 33.05 -18.93
CA ASP A 177 -3.83 31.66 -19.27
C ASP A 177 -2.76 31.56 -20.39
N HIS A 178 -2.79 32.44 -21.39
CA HIS A 178 -1.74 32.52 -22.41
C HIS A 178 -0.36 32.84 -21.82
N ILE A 179 -0.27 33.73 -20.83
CA ILE A 179 0.99 34.03 -20.13
C ILE A 179 1.50 32.80 -19.36
N ILE A 180 0.60 32.06 -18.72
CA ILE A 180 0.92 30.84 -17.96
C ILE A 180 1.38 29.72 -18.91
N GLU A 181 0.81 29.59 -20.10
CA GLU A 181 1.15 28.53 -21.05
C GLU A 181 2.44 28.81 -21.83
N THR A 182 2.56 30.02 -22.39
CA THR A 182 3.65 30.37 -23.30
C THR A 182 4.91 30.82 -22.56
N GLY A 183 4.75 31.38 -21.36
CA GLY A 183 5.84 32.06 -20.66
C GLY A 183 6.27 33.37 -21.34
N GLU A 184 5.57 33.84 -22.38
CA GLU A 184 5.88 35.08 -23.09
C GLU A 184 5.44 36.34 -22.33
N SER A 185 5.73 36.38 -21.02
CA SER A 185 5.53 37.56 -20.19
C SER A 185 6.38 38.75 -20.70
N GLU A 186 7.51 38.47 -21.33
CA GLU A 186 8.53 39.44 -21.74
C GLU A 186 8.07 40.32 -22.92
N ASN A 187 7.46 39.74 -23.96
CA ASN A 187 6.99 40.47 -25.15
C ASN A 187 5.80 41.40 -24.83
N MET A 188 4.91 40.96 -23.95
CA MET A 188 3.70 41.70 -23.61
C MET A 188 3.97 42.80 -22.58
N LEU A 189 4.78 42.51 -21.55
CA LEU A 189 5.18 43.54 -20.59
C LEU A 189 6.15 44.56 -21.22
N GLN A 190 6.91 44.18 -22.26
CA GLN A 190 7.66 45.14 -23.09
C GLN A 190 6.79 46.19 -23.78
N ARG A 191 5.54 45.90 -24.12
CA ARG A 191 4.60 46.91 -24.62
C ARG A 191 4.21 47.91 -23.53
N ALA A 192 3.92 47.43 -22.31
CA ALA A 192 3.66 48.29 -21.15
C ALA A 192 4.89 49.12 -20.74
N ILE A 193 6.10 48.59 -20.92
CA ILE A 193 7.39 49.27 -20.72
C ILE A 193 7.55 50.51 -21.62
N GLN A 194 7.01 50.48 -22.85
CA GLN A 194 7.08 51.62 -23.76
C GLN A 194 6.22 52.81 -23.29
N GLU A 195 5.19 52.56 -22.46
CA GLU A 195 4.22 53.57 -22.05
C GLU A 195 4.49 54.18 -20.65
N GLN A 196 5.06 53.45 -19.67
CA GLN A 196 5.12 53.92 -18.25
C GLN A 196 6.49 53.99 -17.53
N GLY A 197 7.62 53.54 -18.13
CA GLY A 197 8.96 53.77 -17.57
C GLY A 197 9.59 52.60 -16.79
N LYS A 198 10.94 52.57 -16.73
CA LYS A 198 11.78 51.38 -17.01
C LYS A 198 12.47 50.64 -15.83
N GLY A 199 12.24 51.00 -14.57
CA GLY A 199 13.03 50.42 -13.45
C GLY A 199 12.44 49.16 -12.81
N GLN A 200 11.21 49.26 -12.31
CA GLN A 200 10.56 48.21 -11.50
C GLN A 200 10.03 47.04 -12.33
N ILE A 201 9.82 47.26 -13.64
CA ILE A 201 9.16 46.30 -14.52
C ILE A 201 10.08 45.11 -14.85
N ILE A 202 11.39 45.33 -15.01
CA ILE A 202 12.36 44.25 -15.31
C ILE A 202 12.42 43.24 -14.16
N GLU A 203 12.34 43.72 -12.91
CA GLU A 203 12.31 42.86 -11.72
C GLU A 203 11.01 42.04 -11.66
N VAL A 204 9.88 42.65 -12.04
CA VAL A 204 8.58 41.96 -12.14
C VAL A 204 8.56 40.89 -13.23
N ILE A 205 9.10 41.16 -14.43
CA ILE A 205 9.23 40.15 -15.50
C ILE A 205 10.05 38.98 -15.00
N ARG A 206 11.19 39.27 -14.38
CA ARG A 206 12.07 38.22 -13.87
C ARG A 206 11.41 37.39 -12.80
N GLU A 207 10.66 38.01 -11.88
CA GLU A 207 9.87 37.31 -10.86
C GLU A 207 8.80 36.40 -11.49
N ILE A 208 8.09 36.88 -12.53
CA ILE A 208 7.08 36.10 -13.26
C ILE A 208 7.72 34.92 -13.98
N GLN A 209 8.85 35.13 -14.66
CA GLN A 209 9.56 34.09 -15.40
C GLN A 209 10.12 33.01 -14.47
N GLU A 210 10.74 33.40 -13.36
CA GLU A 210 11.28 32.47 -12.37
C GLU A 210 10.16 31.59 -11.76
N ARG A 211 8.97 32.16 -11.53
CA ARG A 211 7.79 31.40 -11.07
C ARG A 211 7.15 30.54 -12.17
N HIS A 212 7.09 31.03 -13.41
CA HIS A 212 6.56 30.28 -14.58
C HIS A 212 7.26 28.93 -14.73
N ASP A 213 8.58 28.95 -14.75
CA ASP A 213 9.33 27.72 -14.96
C ASP A 213 9.11 26.69 -13.84
N THR A 214 8.98 27.15 -12.59
CA THR A 214 8.67 26.28 -11.43
C THR A 214 7.31 25.60 -11.63
N VAL A 215 6.32 26.39 -12.02
CA VAL A 215 4.95 25.92 -12.29
C VAL A 215 4.92 24.92 -13.44
N LYS A 216 5.63 25.21 -14.52
CA LYS A 216 5.75 24.33 -15.69
C LYS A 216 6.40 23.00 -15.33
N GLU A 217 7.42 23.01 -14.48
CA GLU A 217 8.07 21.79 -14.02
C GLU A 217 7.18 20.97 -13.07
N ILE A 218 6.47 21.64 -12.15
CA ILE A 218 5.44 21.00 -11.30
C ILE A 218 4.34 20.38 -12.17
N GLU A 219 3.91 21.05 -13.23
CA GLU A 219 2.89 20.56 -14.16
C GLU A 219 3.36 19.32 -14.93
N LYS A 220 4.56 19.35 -15.51
CA LYS A 220 5.15 18.19 -16.17
C LYS A 220 5.23 16.98 -15.23
N ASN A 221 5.77 17.21 -14.03
CA ASN A 221 5.93 16.15 -13.03
C ASN A 221 4.57 15.64 -12.52
N LEU A 222 3.53 16.48 -12.54
CA LEU A 222 2.18 16.00 -12.28
C LEU A 222 1.69 15.09 -13.39
N LEU A 223 1.83 15.43 -14.66
CA LEU A 223 1.35 14.55 -15.74
C LEU A 223 1.93 13.13 -15.58
N GLU A 224 3.20 13.05 -15.18
CA GLU A 224 3.85 11.77 -14.85
C GLU A 224 3.26 11.11 -13.60
N LEU A 225 2.89 11.86 -12.56
CA LEU A 225 2.25 11.34 -11.36
C LEU A 225 0.79 10.91 -11.59
N GLN A 226 0.07 11.61 -12.46
CA GLN A 226 -1.27 11.28 -12.91
C GLN A 226 -1.25 9.95 -13.67
N GLN A 227 -0.21 9.69 -14.46
CA GLN A 227 0.00 8.36 -15.05
C GLN A 227 0.14 7.28 -13.96
N VAL A 228 0.96 7.52 -12.93
CA VAL A 228 1.07 6.60 -11.78
C VAL A 228 -0.29 6.36 -11.12
N PHE A 229 -1.11 7.40 -10.98
CA PHE A 229 -2.45 7.32 -10.39
C PHE A 229 -3.43 6.52 -11.25
N LEU A 230 -3.45 6.73 -12.57
CA LEU A 230 -4.29 5.99 -13.50
C LEU A 230 -3.89 4.51 -13.54
N ASP A 231 -2.59 4.23 -13.59
CA ASP A 231 -2.08 2.86 -13.56
C ASP A 231 -2.47 2.15 -12.25
N MET A 232 -2.48 2.87 -11.13
CA MET A 232 -2.96 2.33 -9.85
C MET A 232 -4.46 2.04 -9.86
N ALA A 233 -5.29 2.87 -10.50
CA ALA A 233 -6.74 2.63 -10.58
C ALA A 233 -7.05 1.30 -11.28
N VAL A 234 -6.26 0.94 -12.29
CA VAL A 234 -6.33 -0.37 -12.98
C VAL A 234 -5.94 -1.52 -12.04
N LEU A 235 -4.92 -1.33 -11.20
CA LEU A 235 -4.50 -2.32 -10.19
C LEU A 235 -5.55 -2.54 -9.08
N VAL A 236 -6.37 -1.53 -8.76
CA VAL A 236 -7.49 -1.67 -7.80
C VAL A 236 -8.62 -2.51 -8.42
N GLN A 237 -8.99 -2.24 -9.67
CA GLN A 237 -10.18 -2.83 -10.30
C GLN A 237 -10.05 -4.35 -10.51
N THR A 238 -8.83 -4.86 -10.62
CA THR A 238 -8.53 -6.29 -10.73
C THR A 238 -8.59 -7.05 -9.39
N GLN A 239 -8.59 -6.38 -8.23
CA GLN A 239 -8.58 -7.02 -6.91
C GLN A 239 -9.95 -7.18 -6.23
N GLY A 240 -11.03 -6.70 -6.86
CA GLY A 240 -12.39 -6.92 -6.37
C GLY A 240 -12.83 -5.93 -5.29
N GLN A 241 -14.02 -5.40 -5.49
CA GLN A 241 -14.68 -4.37 -4.70
C GLN A 241 -15.32 -4.95 -3.42
N GLU A 242 -14.54 -5.59 -2.54
CA GLU A 242 -15.03 -5.99 -1.20
C GLU A 242 -13.89 -5.98 -0.17
N LEU A 243 -13.50 -4.78 0.28
CA LEU A 243 -12.42 -4.62 1.25
C LEU A 243 -12.67 -3.63 2.38
N ASP A 244 -13.85 -2.99 2.44
CA ASP A 244 -14.14 -2.03 3.51
C ASP A 244 -14.99 -2.59 4.66
N SER A 245 -15.36 -3.86 4.62
CA SER A 245 -16.11 -4.49 5.71
C SER A 245 -15.16 -5.34 6.54
N ILE A 246 -14.76 -4.84 7.71
CA ILE A 246 -14.24 -5.68 8.81
C ILE A 246 -15.15 -6.90 8.96
N GLU A 247 -16.46 -6.71 8.80
CA GLU A 247 -17.50 -7.74 8.79
C GLU A 247 -17.30 -8.82 7.71
N ALA A 248 -17.03 -8.46 6.44
CA ALA A 248 -16.73 -9.43 5.39
C ALA A 248 -15.41 -10.19 5.64
N ASN A 249 -14.45 -9.55 6.32
CA ASN A 249 -13.24 -10.23 6.77
C ASN A 249 -13.54 -11.18 7.95
N VAL A 250 -14.35 -10.77 8.92
CA VAL A 250 -14.75 -11.61 10.06
C VAL A 250 -15.60 -12.79 9.58
N GLU A 251 -16.53 -12.58 8.66
CA GLU A 251 -17.39 -13.62 8.07
C GLU A 251 -16.56 -14.66 7.32
N ARG A 252 -15.62 -14.23 6.46
CA ARG A 252 -14.68 -15.13 5.79
C ARG A 252 -13.77 -15.89 6.78
N ALA A 253 -13.39 -15.27 7.90
CA ALA A 253 -12.64 -15.93 8.97
C ALA A 253 -13.45 -17.04 9.64
N SER A 254 -14.69 -16.73 10.00
CA SER A 254 -15.63 -17.65 10.60
C SER A 254 -15.87 -18.86 9.69
N SER A 255 -16.15 -18.62 8.40
CA SER A 255 -16.34 -19.69 7.41
C SER A 255 -15.12 -20.61 7.26
N PHE A 256 -13.90 -20.06 7.28
CA PHE A 256 -12.67 -20.87 7.19
C PHE A 256 -12.46 -21.74 8.44
N VAL A 257 -12.69 -21.17 9.64
CA VAL A 257 -12.60 -21.90 10.92
C VAL A 257 -13.67 -23.00 10.99
N ASP A 258 -14.89 -22.74 10.52
CA ASP A 258 -15.96 -23.74 10.45
C ASP A 258 -15.63 -24.88 9.49
N GLY A 259 -15.07 -24.56 8.32
CA GLY A 259 -14.57 -25.54 7.36
C GLY A 259 -13.46 -26.42 7.95
N GLY A 260 -12.49 -25.82 8.63
CA GLY A 260 -11.43 -26.54 9.35
C GLY A 260 -11.98 -27.43 10.46
N THR A 261 -12.93 -26.92 11.25
CA THR A 261 -13.59 -27.66 12.34
C THR A 261 -14.35 -28.87 11.81
N ARG A 262 -15.04 -28.74 10.67
CA ARG A 262 -15.70 -29.87 10.00
C ARG A 262 -14.69 -30.93 9.55
N LYS A 263 -13.55 -30.54 8.98
CA LYS A 263 -12.46 -31.46 8.60
C LYS A 263 -11.90 -32.20 9.82
N LEU A 264 -11.64 -31.49 10.92
CA LEU A 264 -11.18 -32.09 12.18
C LEU A 264 -12.20 -33.07 12.78
N ARG A 265 -13.49 -32.72 12.76
CA ARG A 265 -14.57 -33.64 13.20
C ARG A 265 -14.63 -34.90 12.34
N LYS A 266 -14.52 -34.76 11.01
CA LYS A 266 -14.45 -35.91 10.09
C LYS A 266 -13.21 -36.76 10.35
N ALA A 267 -12.03 -36.16 10.49
CA ALA A 267 -10.78 -36.85 10.80
C ALA A 267 -10.87 -37.61 12.13
N ARG A 268 -11.41 -36.99 13.18
CA ARG A 268 -11.63 -37.65 14.47
C ARG A 268 -12.62 -38.81 14.38
N LYS A 269 -13.67 -38.68 13.56
CA LYS A 269 -14.64 -39.77 13.34
C LYS A 269 -13.99 -40.93 12.58
N LEU A 270 -13.21 -40.64 11.55
CA LEU A 270 -12.41 -41.66 10.85
C LEU A 270 -11.46 -42.34 11.83
N GLN A 271 -10.61 -41.60 12.54
CA GLN A 271 -9.63 -42.13 13.50
C GLN A 271 -10.28 -43.05 14.56
N LYS A 272 -11.42 -42.63 15.14
CA LYS A 272 -12.16 -43.47 16.10
C LYS A 272 -12.65 -44.77 15.48
N ASN A 273 -13.06 -44.74 14.21
CA ASN A 273 -13.51 -45.93 13.51
C ASN A 273 -12.33 -46.85 13.17
N THR A 274 -11.20 -46.28 12.70
CA THR A 274 -10.00 -47.05 12.37
C THR A 274 -9.44 -47.80 13.57
N ARG A 275 -9.39 -47.18 14.76
CA ARG A 275 -8.91 -47.84 16.00
C ARG A 275 -9.61 -49.17 16.29
N LYS A 276 -10.93 -49.25 16.06
CA LYS A 276 -11.69 -50.49 16.26
C LYS A 276 -11.25 -51.58 15.27
N TRP A 277 -11.07 -51.21 14.01
CA TRP A 277 -10.60 -52.13 12.97
C TRP A 277 -9.14 -52.56 13.17
N THR A 278 -8.28 -51.67 13.65
CA THR A 278 -6.89 -51.99 14.00
C THR A 278 -6.83 -53.01 15.15
N CYS A 279 -7.63 -52.84 16.21
CA CYS A 279 -7.70 -53.81 17.30
C CYS A 279 -8.19 -55.19 16.83
N ILE A 280 -9.21 -55.23 15.96
CA ILE A 280 -9.71 -56.47 15.37
C ILE A 280 -8.61 -57.15 14.52
N GLY A 281 -7.87 -56.37 13.71
CA GLY A 281 -6.75 -56.88 12.91
C GLY A 281 -5.64 -57.48 13.78
N ILE A 282 -5.26 -56.82 14.88
CA ILE A 282 -4.25 -57.32 15.83
C ILE A 282 -4.73 -58.62 16.51
N LEU A 283 -6.01 -58.69 16.92
CA LEU A 283 -6.57 -59.89 17.53
C LEU A 283 -6.52 -61.09 16.58
N ILE A 284 -6.92 -60.90 15.31
CA ILE A 284 -6.86 -61.94 14.28
C ILE A 284 -5.42 -62.41 14.07
N LEU A 285 -4.47 -61.49 14.02
CA LEU A 285 -3.04 -61.81 13.86
C LEU A 285 -2.51 -62.64 15.04
N LEU A 286 -2.88 -62.31 16.28
CA LEU A 286 -2.51 -63.11 17.46
C LEU A 286 -3.10 -64.53 17.42
N ILE A 287 -4.35 -64.68 16.98
CA ILE A 287 -4.99 -66.00 16.82
C ILE A 287 -4.26 -66.83 15.77
N ILE A 288 -3.85 -66.23 14.65
CA ILE A 288 -3.08 -66.92 13.60
C ILE A 288 -1.73 -67.39 14.16
N ILE A 289 -1.02 -66.55 14.91
CA ILE A 289 0.25 -66.94 15.56
C ILE A 289 0.02 -68.09 16.52
N LEU A 290 -1.03 -68.03 17.34
CA LEU A 290 -1.38 -69.07 18.31
C LEU A 290 -1.62 -70.43 17.60
N ILE A 291 -2.39 -70.44 16.51
CA ILE A 291 -2.69 -71.64 15.71
C ILE A 291 -1.43 -72.22 15.06
N ILE A 292 -0.49 -71.38 14.62
CA ILE A 292 0.76 -71.86 14.00
C ILE A 292 1.75 -72.38 15.06
N VAL A 293 1.87 -71.70 16.20
CA VAL A 293 2.88 -71.98 17.22
C VAL A 293 2.47 -73.16 18.13
N LEU A 294 1.20 -73.28 18.54
CA LEU A 294 0.75 -74.39 19.40
C LEU A 294 1.07 -75.79 18.87
N PRO A 295 0.77 -76.15 17.60
CA PRO A 295 1.04 -77.49 17.09
C PRO A 295 2.54 -77.74 16.87
N LEU A 296 3.37 -76.71 16.75
CA LEU A 296 4.83 -76.84 16.70
C LEU A 296 5.43 -77.10 18.09
N VAL A 297 4.87 -76.49 19.14
CA VAL A 297 5.34 -76.67 20.53
C VAL A 297 4.82 -77.98 21.14
N LEU A 298 3.58 -78.39 20.86
CA LEU A 298 2.98 -79.63 21.36
C LEU A 298 3.42 -80.90 20.62
N LYS A 299 4.12 -80.77 19.48
CA LYS A 299 4.73 -81.89 18.75
C LYS A 299 6.14 -82.25 19.21
N LYS A 300 6.64 -81.63 20.28
CA LYS A 300 7.86 -82.03 21.00
C LYS A 300 7.48 -82.82 22.24
#